data_AF-A0A229SQ21-F1
#
_entry.id   AF-A0A229SQ21-F1
#
_cell.length_a   1.000
_cell.length_b   1.000
_cell.length_c   1.000
_cell.angle_alpha   90.00
_cell.angle_beta   90.00
_cell.angle_gamma   90.00
#
_symmetry.space_group_name_H-M   'P 1'
#
loop_
_entity.id
_entity.type
_entity.pdbx_description
1 polymer ?
#
loop_
_entity_poly.entity_id
_entity_poly.type
_entity_poly.pdbx_seq_one_letter_code
_entity_poly.pdbx_strand_id
1 'polypeptide(L)'
;MEHDRGRRFAGGADPAAENEQLRAALSSQPVIEQAKGMVMLLRGCTAAEAFHALVVVSQRSNVKLRDVATVVVAAGSEAEPGLADEETERAVRAALGVHLPG
;
A
#
# COMPACT_ATOMS: atom_id res chain seq x y z
N MET A 1 -48.12 4.67 26.11
CA MET A 1 -47.81 5.76 27.05
C MET A 1 -46.53 5.35 27.76
N GLU A 2 -45.36 5.90 27.53
CA GLU A 2 -44.90 7.00 26.68
C GLU A 2 -43.37 6.87 26.81
N HIS A 3 -42.69 6.83 25.65
CA HIS A 3 -41.37 7.40 25.34
C HIS A 3 -40.24 7.23 26.40
N ASP A 4 -39.01 6.92 26.01
CA ASP A 4 -38.17 7.95 25.41
C ASP A 4 -36.66 7.54 25.40
N ARG A 5 -35.98 7.90 24.30
CA ARG A 5 -34.53 8.15 24.09
C ARG A 5 -33.51 7.15 24.64
N GLY A 6 -32.58 6.59 23.87
CA GLY A 6 -32.13 6.95 22.54
C GLY A 6 -30.86 6.17 22.23
N ARG A 7 -30.92 5.32 21.19
CA ARG A 7 -29.71 4.78 20.58
C ARG A 7 -29.11 5.89 19.72
N ARG A 8 -28.43 6.84 20.36
CA ARG A 8 -27.49 7.75 19.68
C ARG A 8 -26.39 6.87 19.09
N PHE A 9 -26.50 6.54 17.81
CA PHE A 9 -25.30 6.37 17.01
C PHE A 9 -24.73 7.77 16.75
N ALA A 10 -24.02 8.29 17.74
CA ALA A 10 -23.11 9.39 17.56
C ALA A 10 -21.74 8.90 18.06
N GLY A 11 -21.20 7.88 17.37
CA GLY A 11 -19.77 7.63 17.38
C GLY A 11 -19.17 8.55 16.34
N GLY A 12 -19.01 9.83 16.69
CA GLY A 12 -18.22 10.75 15.87
C GLY A 12 -16.82 10.16 15.75
N ALA A 13 -16.37 9.94 14.52
CA ALA A 13 -14.99 9.56 14.26
C ALA A 13 -14.09 10.57 14.98
N ASP A 14 -13.16 10.06 15.78
CA ASP A 14 -12.20 10.92 16.48
C ASP A 14 -11.43 11.71 15.40
N PRO A 15 -11.52 13.05 15.40
CA PRO A 15 -10.83 13.87 14.41
C PRO A 15 -9.31 13.66 14.42
N ALA A 16 -8.74 13.20 15.54
CA ALA A 16 -7.32 12.84 15.60
C ALA A 16 -7.01 11.57 14.79
N ALA A 17 -7.87 10.55 14.85
CA ALA A 17 -7.72 9.32 14.08
C ALA A 17 -7.92 9.54 12.58
N GLU A 18 -8.84 10.43 12.19
CA GLU A 18 -9.02 10.84 10.79
C GLU A 18 -7.80 11.64 10.28
N ASN A 19 -7.25 12.54 11.09
CA ASN A 19 -6.02 13.27 10.74
C ASN A 19 -4.82 12.34 10.54
N GLU A 20 -4.68 11.33 11.41
CA GLU A 20 -3.59 10.35 11.31
C GLU A 20 -3.73 9.46 10.07
N GLN A 21 -4.94 9.00 9.74
CA GLN A 21 -5.20 8.24 8.52
C GLN A 21 -4.94 9.07 7.26
N LEU A 22 -5.35 10.35 7.24
CA LEU A 22 -5.08 11.27 6.13
C LEU A 22 -3.58 11.56 6.00
N ARG A 23 -2.87 11.79 7.11
CA ARG A 23 -1.40 11.99 7.11
C ARG A 23 -0.67 10.74 6.62
N ALA A 24 -1.10 9.56 7.05
CA ALA A 24 -0.55 8.30 6.58
C ALA A 24 -0.82 8.07 5.09
N ALA A 25 -2.01 8.44 4.60
CA ALA A 25 -2.36 8.37 3.18
C ALA A 25 -1.49 9.31 2.34
N LEU A 26 -1.37 10.59 2.76
CA LEU A 26 -0.52 11.58 2.11
C LEU A 26 0.96 11.18 2.10
N SER A 27 1.44 10.54 3.17
CA SER A 27 2.82 10.03 3.24
C SER A 27 3.05 8.80 2.36
N SER A 28 2.01 8.01 2.07
CA SER A 28 2.12 6.79 1.24
C SER A 28 1.94 7.06 -0.26
N GLN A 29 1.37 8.20 -0.63
CA GLN A 29 1.12 8.56 -2.02
C GLN A 29 2.41 8.66 -2.87
N PRO A 30 3.53 9.21 -2.35
CA PRO A 30 4.80 9.25 -3.10
C PRO A 30 5.37 7.86 -3.43
N VAL A 31 5.35 6.91 -2.48
CA VAL A 31 5.97 5.58 -2.70
C VAL A 31 5.15 4.72 -3.67
N ILE A 32 3.82 4.83 -3.64
CA ILE A 32 2.94 4.13 -4.58
C ILE A 32 3.16 4.64 -6.01
N GLU A 33 3.31 5.95 -6.18
CA GLU A 33 3.58 6.55 -7.49
C GLU A 33 4.97 6.17 -8.03
N GLN A 34 5.98 6.08 -7.17
CA GLN A 34 7.32 5.58 -7.53
C GLN A 34 7.29 4.11 -7.98
N ALA A 35 6.67 3.24 -7.17
CA ALA A 35 6.50 1.83 -7.51
C ALA A 35 5.76 1.65 -8.83
N LYS A 36 4.72 2.44 -9.08
CA LYS A 36 3.98 2.46 -10.34
C LYS A 36 4.91 2.79 -11.52
N GLY A 37 5.74 3.83 -11.39
CA GLY A 37 6.72 4.20 -12.41
C GLY A 37 7.73 3.08 -12.71
N MET A 38 8.22 2.39 -11.68
CA MET A 38 9.12 1.25 -11.85
C MET A 38 8.45 0.09 -12.58
N VAL A 39 7.21 -0.26 -12.21
CA VAL A 39 6.45 -1.31 -12.89
C VAL A 39 6.16 -0.95 -14.36
N MET A 40 5.84 0.32 -14.64
CA MET A 40 5.68 0.81 -16.03
C MET A 40 6.96 0.58 -16.84
N LEU A 41 8.12 0.96 -16.29
CA LEU A 41 9.42 0.79 -16.97
C LEU A 41 9.78 -0.68 -17.19
N LEU A 42 9.59 -1.53 -16.18
CA LEU A 42 9.97 -2.94 -16.21
C LEU A 42 9.07 -3.77 -17.14
N ARG A 43 7.78 -3.42 -17.24
CA ARG A 43 6.79 -4.21 -17.99
C ARG A 43 6.35 -3.57 -19.30
N GLY A 44 6.78 -2.34 -19.58
CA GLY A 44 6.36 -1.57 -20.76
C GLY A 44 4.85 -1.32 -20.82
N CYS A 45 4.22 -1.08 -19.66
CA CYS A 45 2.77 -0.92 -19.55
C CYS A 45 2.34 0.50 -19.15
N THR A 46 1.04 0.77 -19.26
CA THR A 46 0.45 2.04 -18.86
C THR A 46 0.41 2.21 -17.34
N ALA A 47 0.24 3.45 -16.87
CA ALA A 47 0.10 3.74 -15.44
C ALA A 47 -1.10 3.01 -14.81
N ALA A 48 -2.21 2.89 -15.54
CA ALA A 48 -3.40 2.18 -15.05
C ALA A 48 -3.14 0.68 -14.86
N GLU A 49 -2.46 0.06 -15.83
CA GLU A 49 -2.09 -1.36 -15.76
C GLU A 49 -1.05 -1.62 -14.66
N ALA A 50 -0.07 -0.72 -14.49
CA ALA A 50 0.92 -0.81 -13.43
C ALA A 50 0.27 -0.70 -12.04
N PHE A 51 -0.62 0.27 -11.83
CA PHE A 51 -1.36 0.40 -10.58
C PHE A 51 -2.23 -0.83 -10.30
N HIS A 52 -2.94 -1.32 -11.33
CA HIS A 52 -3.73 -2.54 -11.21
C HIS A 52 -2.87 -3.75 -10.83
N ALA A 53 -1.66 -3.88 -11.39
CA ALA A 53 -0.73 -4.94 -11.02
C ALA A 53 -0.31 -4.87 -9.54
N LEU A 54 -0.01 -3.67 -9.02
CA LEU A 54 0.29 -3.48 -7.60
C LEU A 54 -0.90 -3.86 -6.70
N VAL A 55 -2.13 -3.51 -7.12
CA VAL A 55 -3.36 -3.90 -6.41
C VAL A 55 -3.54 -5.42 -6.40
N VAL A 56 -3.33 -6.10 -7.54
CA VAL A 56 -3.39 -7.56 -7.62
C VAL A 56 -2.37 -8.21 -6.70
N VAL A 57 -1.14 -7.70 -6.66
CA VAL A 57 -0.11 -8.22 -5.75
C VAL A 57 -0.54 -8.03 -4.29
N SER A 58 -0.98 -6.82 -3.91
CA SER A 58 -1.49 -6.50 -2.58
C SER A 58 -2.60 -7.45 -2.12
N GLN A 59 -3.57 -7.72 -3.00
CA GLN A 59 -4.66 -8.66 -2.70
C GLN A 59 -4.18 -10.10 -2.54
N ARG A 60 -3.25 -10.54 -3.41
CA ARG A 60 -2.73 -11.92 -3.37
C ARG A 60 -1.81 -12.19 -2.20
N SER A 61 -1.05 -11.19 -1.75
CA SER A 61 -0.18 -11.29 -0.58
C SER A 61 -0.88 -10.92 0.73
N ASN A 62 -2.11 -10.38 0.67
CA ASN A 62 -2.81 -9.81 1.81
C ASN A 62 -1.98 -8.74 2.56
N VAL A 63 -1.18 -7.98 1.81
CA VAL A 63 -0.32 -6.89 2.30
C VAL A 63 -0.91 -5.55 1.86
N LYS A 64 -0.80 -4.51 2.68
CA LYS A 64 -1.29 -3.18 2.30
C LYS A 64 -0.53 -2.67 1.07
N LEU A 65 -1.25 -2.05 0.13
CA LEU A 65 -0.69 -1.56 -1.13
C LEU A 65 0.55 -0.67 -0.96
N ARG A 66 0.58 0.17 0.08
CA ARG A 66 1.75 1.02 0.39
C ARG A 66 3.00 0.21 0.76
N ASP A 67 2.82 -0.89 1.50
CA ASP A 67 3.94 -1.75 1.94
C ASP A 67 4.43 -2.59 0.75
N VAL A 68 3.51 -3.01 -0.14
CA VAL A 68 3.88 -3.59 -1.45
C VAL A 68 4.70 -2.60 -2.28
N ALA A 69 4.27 -1.35 -2.37
CA ALA A 69 4.99 -0.31 -3.10
C ALA A 69 6.39 -0.04 -2.52
N THR A 70 6.52 -0.02 -1.19
CA THR A 70 7.81 0.04 -0.50
C THR A 70 8.75 -1.07 -0.94
N VAL A 71 8.28 -2.33 -0.92
CA VAL A 71 9.11 -3.47 -1.36
C VAL A 71 9.52 -3.33 -2.82
N VAL A 72 8.61 -2.92 -3.70
CA VAL A 72 8.93 -2.71 -5.12
C VAL A 72 9.99 -1.63 -5.31
N VAL A 73 9.90 -0.52 -4.58
CA VAL A 73 10.89 0.57 -4.64
C VAL A 73 12.25 0.13 -4.10
N ALA A 74 12.26 -0.57 -2.95
CA ALA A 74 13.48 -1.13 -2.38
C ALA A 74 14.16 -2.13 -3.33
N ALA A 75 13.39 -2.91 -4.09
CA ALA A 75 13.95 -3.89 -5.01
C ALA A 75 14.74 -3.28 -6.20
N GLY A 76 14.53 -2.01 -6.52
CA GLY A 76 15.28 -1.30 -7.57
C GLY A 76 16.27 -0.26 -7.06
N SER A 77 16.46 -0.17 -5.74
CA SER A 77 17.35 0.78 -5.10
C SER A 77 18.21 0.01 -4.11
N GLU A 78 19.53 0.03 -4.24
CA GLU A 78 20.44 -0.45 -3.19
C GLU A 78 20.31 0.35 -1.87
N ALA A 79 19.47 1.39 -1.83
CA ALA A 79 19.16 2.14 -0.62
C ALA A 79 18.22 1.35 0.30
N GLU A 80 18.74 1.08 1.51
CA GLU A 80 18.08 0.53 2.70
C GLU A 80 16.55 0.67 2.70
N PRO A 81 15.81 -0.46 2.75
CA PRO A 81 14.35 -0.46 2.68
C PRO A 81 13.74 0.28 3.87
N GLY A 82 12.99 1.35 3.58
CA GLY A 82 12.14 1.98 4.57
C GLY A 82 10.94 1.10 4.91
N LEU A 83 11.01 0.36 6.03
CA LEU A 83 9.87 -0.15 6.82
C LEU A 83 9.12 -1.43 6.34
N ALA A 84 9.67 -2.24 5.43
CA ALA A 84 9.08 -3.57 5.15
C ALA A 84 9.84 -4.69 5.87
N ASP A 85 9.13 -5.63 6.50
CA ASP A 85 9.73 -6.84 7.06
C ASP A 85 10.12 -7.87 5.96
N GLU A 86 11.06 -8.77 6.27
CA GLU A 86 11.61 -9.75 5.31
C GLU A 86 10.57 -10.76 4.79
N GLU A 87 9.50 -11.02 5.54
CA GLU A 87 8.42 -11.91 5.11
C GLU A 87 7.54 -11.24 4.06
N THR A 88 7.18 -9.98 4.30
CA THR A 88 6.47 -9.10 3.36
C THR A 88 7.27 -8.96 2.06
N GLU A 89 8.59 -8.75 2.16
CA GLU A 89 9.45 -8.67 0.99
C GLU A 89 9.43 -9.96 0.14
N ARG A 90 9.59 -11.12 0.78
CA ARG A 90 9.50 -12.41 0.09
C ARG A 90 8.16 -12.63 -0.58
N ALA A 91 7.06 -12.34 0.12
CA ALA A 91 5.71 -12.54 -0.40
C ALA A 91 5.45 -11.69 -1.66
N VAL A 92 5.87 -10.43 -1.63
CA VAL A 92 5.73 -9.51 -2.76
C VAL A 92 6.61 -9.92 -3.93
N ARG A 93 7.88 -10.29 -3.69
CA ARG A 93 8.80 -10.79 -4.73
C ARG A 93 8.23 -12.03 -5.43
N ALA A 94 7.73 -13.00 -4.66
CA ALA A 94 7.10 -14.20 -5.20
C ALA A 94 5.86 -13.88 -6.06
N ALA A 95 5.04 -12.91 -5.64
CA ALA A 95 3.84 -12.51 -6.37
C ALA A 95 4.13 -11.72 -7.66
N LEU A 96 5.25 -10.99 -7.72
CA LEU A 96 5.70 -10.26 -8.91
C LEU A 96 6.37 -11.17 -9.96
N GLY A 97 6.82 -12.36 -9.57
CA GLY A 97 7.49 -13.31 -10.46
C GLY A 97 8.87 -12.86 -10.93
N VAL A 98 9.52 -11.95 -10.21
CA VAL A 98 10.88 -11.45 -10.51
C VAL A 98 11.92 -12.15 -9.62
N HIS A 99 12.90 -12.80 -10.25
CA HIS A 99 14.14 -13.20 -9.58
C HIS A 99 15.12 -12.03 -9.70
N LEU A 100 15.24 -11.24 -8.64
CA LEU A 100 16.25 -10.19 -8.51
C LEU A 100 17.40 -10.75 -7.67
N PRO A 101 18.66 -10.71 -8.15
CA PRO A 101 19.81 -11.05 -7.32
C PRO A 101 19.89 -10.05 -6.15
N GLY A 102 20.17 -10.59 -4.97
CA GLY A 102 20.40 -9.80 -3.76
C GLY A 102 21.78 -9.17 -3.73
#